data_AF-A0A812YEH7-F1
#
_entry.id   AF-A0A812YEH7-F1
#
_cell.length_a   1.000
_cell.length_b   1.000
_cell.length_c   1.000
_cell.angle_alpha   90.00
_cell.angle_beta   90.00
_cell.angle_gamma   90.00
#
_symmetry.space_group_name_H-M   'P 1'
#
loop_
_entity.id
_entity.type
_entity.pdbx_description
1 polymer ?
#
loop_
_entity_poly.entity_id
_entity_poly.type
_entity_poly.pdbx_seq_one_letter_code
_entity_poly.pdbx_strand_id
1 'polypeptide(L)'
;MFCAFFTAEVLIRFCAFRTYRYCMVDAWFLFDLTLVIFMVLETWVISLIDLASGGTGGGAGILNNFSSLRLLRLLRLTRMARLMRFFPELMTLVKGMVRAMQSVVFILLFMVVVTYVFAIVFTTRFGTIGFFPKDGNSTLPQLFPDLGTSMMTLFLYGVLADNLTYILGEIQTEDLLMMWAFMVFMVISGMTLLNMLIGVLCQVIEDSSREEAEMRQLNELKVCLVEAFTALDESNDGTISEDEWAKIATNKRVQAALLKLGVEESMMEERLRQMQESLFGRRTGPGGQDQDAGDGLSFDEFVEQVIDLRMDTPAGALDVEMLKATTSSEHKTLRRRLMYVESELRKMLGVPKTANLKTLSSMHSMEELVNVVSSKPRVTEFHENWEFPRFLEQSFGPEA
;
A
#
# COMPACT_ATOMS: atom_id res chain seq x y z
N MET A 1 -11.44 -26.91 -20.50
CA MET A 1 -11.78 -27.17 -19.08
C MET A 1 -11.14 -26.15 -18.14
N PHE A 2 -9.80 -26.07 -18.03
CA PHE A 2 -9.13 -25.08 -17.15
C PHE A 2 -9.53 -23.62 -17.41
N CYS A 3 -9.59 -23.20 -18.68
CA CYS A 3 -10.02 -21.85 -19.05
C CYS A 3 -11.43 -21.54 -18.53
N ALA A 4 -12.40 -22.42 -18.79
CA ALA A 4 -13.78 -22.27 -18.29
C ALA A 4 -13.88 -22.21 -16.76
N PHE A 5 -13.11 -23.05 -16.05
CA PHE A 5 -13.06 -23.01 -14.58
C PHE A 5 -12.54 -21.66 -14.07
N PHE A 6 -11.48 -21.11 -14.67
CA PHE A 6 -10.91 -19.84 -14.25
C PHE A 6 -11.75 -18.63 -14.65
N THR A 7 -12.37 -18.67 -15.82
CA THR A 7 -13.36 -17.64 -16.21
C THR A 7 -14.54 -17.66 -15.25
N ALA A 8 -15.02 -18.85 -14.85
CA ALA A 8 -16.08 -18.98 -13.85
C ALA A 8 -15.63 -18.48 -12.46
N GLU A 9 -14.43 -18.81 -11.98
CA GLU A 9 -13.88 -18.34 -10.71
C GLU A 9 -13.83 -16.80 -10.65
N VAL A 10 -13.30 -16.15 -11.69
CA VAL A 10 -13.22 -14.68 -11.77
C VAL A 10 -14.62 -14.05 -11.88
N LEU A 11 -15.53 -14.66 -12.64
CA LEU A 11 -16.93 -14.21 -12.73
C LEU A 11 -17.65 -14.32 -11.37
N ILE A 12 -17.46 -15.40 -10.62
CA ILE A 12 -18.04 -15.57 -9.29
C ILE A 12 -17.49 -14.52 -8.33
N ARG A 13 -16.16 -14.29 -8.32
CA ARG A 13 -15.55 -13.22 -7.52
C ARG A 13 -16.10 -11.85 -7.90
N PHE A 14 -16.25 -11.58 -9.20
CA PHE A 14 -16.83 -10.34 -9.70
C PHE A 14 -18.28 -10.14 -9.21
N CYS A 15 -19.12 -11.18 -9.30
CA CYS A 15 -20.51 -11.16 -8.83
C CYS A 15 -20.66 -11.05 -7.30
N ALA A 16 -19.62 -11.39 -6.52
CA ALA A 16 -19.63 -11.28 -5.07
C ALA A 16 -19.47 -9.82 -4.57
N PHE A 17 -18.93 -8.92 -5.39
CA PHE A 17 -18.75 -7.52 -5.01
C PHE A 17 -20.04 -6.70 -5.25
N ARG A 18 -20.56 -6.07 -4.20
CA ARG A 18 -21.78 -5.24 -4.25
C ARG A 18 -21.63 -3.94 -5.04
N THR A 19 -20.40 -3.42 -5.22
CA THR A 19 -20.13 -2.19 -5.99
C THR A 19 -18.92 -2.41 -6.90
N TYR A 20 -19.09 -2.20 -8.20
CA TYR A 20 -18.09 -2.47 -9.24
C TYR A 20 -16.76 -1.71 -9.08
N ARG A 21 -16.74 -0.59 -8.35
CA ARG A 21 -15.53 0.22 -8.14
C ARG A 21 -14.50 -0.45 -7.23
N TYR A 22 -14.92 -1.19 -6.20
CA TYR A 22 -13.97 -1.88 -5.32
C TYR A 22 -13.21 -3.00 -6.02
N CYS A 23 -13.84 -3.59 -7.04
CA CYS A 23 -13.26 -4.67 -7.84
C CYS A 23 -12.03 -4.23 -8.65
N MET A 24 -11.99 -2.97 -9.11
CA MET A 24 -10.84 -2.43 -9.87
C MET A 24 -9.74 -1.86 -8.99
N VAL A 25 -9.97 -1.72 -7.68
CA VAL A 25 -8.98 -1.26 -6.71
C VAL A 25 -8.18 -2.44 -6.12
N ASP A 26 -8.76 -3.64 -6.12
CA ASP A 26 -8.04 -4.85 -5.70
C ASP A 26 -7.03 -5.29 -6.77
N ALA A 27 -5.75 -5.03 -6.50
CA ALA A 27 -4.64 -5.39 -7.39
C ALA A 27 -4.57 -6.90 -7.66
N TRP A 28 -5.01 -7.74 -6.70
CA TRP A 28 -5.03 -9.19 -6.91
C TRP A 28 -6.15 -9.60 -7.85
N PHE A 29 -7.33 -8.98 -7.73
CA PHE A 29 -8.41 -9.20 -8.68
C PHE A 29 -8.02 -8.74 -10.09
N LEU A 30 -7.42 -7.56 -10.25
CA LEU A 30 -6.98 -7.04 -11.54
C LEU A 30 -5.92 -7.95 -12.20
N PHE A 31 -5.00 -8.48 -11.39
CA PHE A 31 -4.01 -9.46 -11.84
C PHE A 31 -4.67 -10.77 -12.32
N ASP A 32 -5.64 -11.32 -11.58
CA ASP A 32 -6.37 -12.51 -12.04
C ASP A 32 -7.17 -12.25 -13.31
N LEU A 33 -7.82 -11.09 -13.39
CA LEU A 33 -8.61 -10.69 -14.55
C LEU A 33 -7.71 -10.62 -15.80
N THR A 34 -6.55 -9.97 -15.68
CA THR A 34 -5.57 -9.91 -16.78
C THR A 34 -5.04 -11.29 -17.16
N LEU A 35 -4.72 -12.16 -16.18
CA LEU A 35 -4.31 -13.54 -16.46
C LEU A 35 -5.40 -14.34 -17.19
N VAL A 36 -6.66 -14.22 -16.78
CA VAL A 36 -7.78 -14.91 -17.42
C VAL A 36 -8.02 -14.37 -18.82
N ILE A 37 -7.92 -13.05 -19.03
CA ILE A 37 -8.00 -12.45 -20.38
C ILE A 37 -6.90 -13.03 -21.28
N PHE A 38 -5.64 -13.10 -20.82
CA PHE A 38 -4.56 -13.70 -21.61
C PHE A 38 -4.79 -15.19 -21.91
N MET A 39 -5.32 -15.97 -20.95
CA MET A 39 -5.65 -17.38 -21.18
C MET A 39 -6.79 -17.58 -22.17
N VAL A 40 -7.82 -16.73 -22.10
CA VAL A 40 -8.94 -16.72 -23.04
C VAL A 40 -8.41 -16.33 -24.43
N LEU A 41 -7.66 -15.24 -24.54
CA LEU A 41 -7.04 -14.84 -25.80
C LEU A 41 -6.18 -15.96 -26.38
N GLU A 42 -5.31 -16.61 -25.61
CA GLU A 42 -4.51 -17.76 -26.07
C GLU A 42 -5.40 -18.89 -26.62
N THR A 43 -6.44 -19.28 -25.87
CA THR A 43 -7.33 -20.40 -26.24
C THR A 43 -8.13 -20.07 -27.50
N TRP A 44 -8.74 -18.89 -27.55
CA TRP A 44 -9.64 -18.50 -28.63
C TRP A 44 -8.89 -18.11 -29.91
N VAL A 45 -7.73 -17.45 -29.82
CA VAL A 45 -6.90 -17.12 -30.98
C VAL A 45 -6.41 -18.40 -31.67
N ILE A 46 -5.95 -19.39 -30.91
CA ILE A 46 -5.51 -20.67 -31.50
C ILE A 46 -6.68 -21.40 -32.14
N SER A 47 -7.85 -21.48 -31.47
CA SER A 47 -9.03 -22.13 -32.05
C SER A 47 -9.58 -21.42 -33.29
N LEU A 48 -9.53 -20.08 -33.34
CA LEU A 48 -9.96 -19.29 -34.50
C LEU A 48 -9.03 -19.51 -35.70
N ILE A 49 -7.72 -19.53 -35.48
CA ILE A 49 -6.72 -19.79 -36.53
C ILE A 49 -6.87 -21.21 -37.07
N ASP A 50 -7.05 -22.22 -36.20
CA ASP A 50 -7.25 -23.61 -36.59
C ASP A 50 -8.51 -23.79 -37.46
N LEU A 51 -9.61 -23.14 -37.07
CA LEU A 51 -10.86 -23.10 -37.84
C LEU A 51 -10.69 -22.39 -39.20
N ALA A 52 -10.03 -21.23 -39.23
CA ALA A 52 -9.79 -20.47 -40.45
C ALA A 52 -8.83 -21.17 -41.42
N SER A 53 -7.93 -22.02 -40.91
CA SER A 53 -6.97 -22.79 -41.70
C SER A 53 -7.51 -24.12 -42.25
N GLY A 54 -8.80 -24.40 -42.07
CA GLY A 54 -9.46 -25.56 -42.68
C GLY A 54 -9.59 -26.79 -41.77
N GLY A 55 -9.44 -26.65 -40.46
CA GLY A 55 -9.87 -27.66 -39.48
C GLY A 55 -9.18 -29.01 -39.58
N THR A 56 -7.97 -29.10 -40.17
CA THR A 56 -7.15 -30.31 -40.11
C THR A 56 -6.63 -30.47 -38.68
N GLY A 57 -7.44 -31.14 -37.85
CA GLY A 57 -7.34 -31.27 -36.39
C GLY A 57 -5.95 -31.60 -35.87
N GLY A 58 -5.14 -30.56 -35.74
CA GLY A 58 -3.75 -30.68 -35.37
C GLY A 58 -3.12 -29.31 -35.36
N GLY A 59 -3.24 -28.62 -34.22
CA GLY A 59 -2.46 -27.43 -33.87
C GLY A 59 -0.93 -27.63 -33.90
N ALA A 60 -0.42 -28.68 -34.55
CA ALA A 60 0.97 -28.90 -34.88
C ALA A 60 1.33 -28.43 -36.31
N GLY A 61 0.38 -28.41 -37.26
CA GLY A 61 0.66 -28.17 -38.69
C GLY A 61 0.83 -26.69 -39.06
N ILE A 62 -0.17 -25.84 -38.77
CA ILE A 62 -0.13 -24.41 -39.10
C ILE A 62 0.71 -23.59 -38.10
N LEU A 63 0.84 -24.08 -36.86
CA LEU A 63 1.60 -23.40 -35.80
C LEU A 63 3.13 -23.47 -35.97
N ASN A 64 3.64 -24.24 -36.92
CA ASN A 64 5.08 -24.25 -37.23
C ASN A 64 5.52 -23.06 -38.08
N ASN A 65 4.62 -22.44 -38.85
CA ASN A 65 4.97 -21.29 -39.71
C ASN A 65 4.84 -19.94 -38.99
N PHE A 66 4.17 -19.90 -37.83
CA PHE A 66 4.09 -18.71 -36.98
C PHE A 66 4.88 -18.94 -35.70
N SER A 67 6.19 -18.69 -35.74
CA SER A 67 7.07 -18.71 -34.57
C SER A 67 6.53 -17.87 -33.39
N SER A 68 5.76 -16.82 -33.68
CA SER A 68 5.05 -15.99 -32.69
C SER A 68 3.94 -16.74 -31.93
N LEU A 69 3.21 -17.66 -32.58
CA LEU A 69 2.18 -18.46 -31.92
C LEU A 69 2.79 -19.52 -30.97
N ARG A 70 4.06 -19.90 -31.19
CA ARG A 70 4.81 -20.75 -30.26
C ARG A 70 5.10 -20.02 -28.94
N LEU A 71 5.36 -18.71 -28.98
CA LEU A 71 5.56 -17.87 -27.79
C LEU A 71 4.25 -17.70 -26.99
N LEU A 72 3.09 -17.64 -27.63
CA LEU A 72 1.80 -17.58 -26.93
C LEU A 72 1.58 -18.82 -26.03
N ARG A 73 2.14 -19.98 -26.39
CA ARG A 73 2.10 -21.17 -25.53
C ARG A 73 2.94 -21.02 -24.25
N LEU A 74 3.82 -20.04 -24.15
CA LEU A 74 4.51 -19.72 -22.88
C LEU A 74 3.58 -18.93 -21.95
N LEU A 75 2.54 -18.26 -22.45
CA LEU A 75 1.57 -17.55 -21.61
C LEU A 75 0.84 -18.49 -20.66
N ARG A 76 0.66 -19.77 -20.98
CA ARG A 76 0.15 -20.74 -19.98
C ARG A 76 1.04 -20.89 -18.75
N LEU A 77 2.32 -20.49 -18.78
CA LEU A 77 3.17 -20.43 -17.58
C LEU A 77 2.76 -19.30 -16.64
N THR A 78 2.07 -18.26 -17.13
CA THR A 78 1.55 -17.17 -16.28
C THR A 78 0.53 -17.67 -15.25
N ARG A 79 -0.10 -18.85 -15.45
CA ARG A 79 -0.91 -19.47 -14.39
C ARG A 79 -0.07 -19.91 -13.18
N MET A 80 1.21 -20.22 -13.39
CA MET A 80 2.15 -20.48 -12.30
C MET A 80 2.44 -19.20 -11.50
N ALA A 81 2.26 -18.02 -12.09
CA ALA A 81 2.33 -16.75 -11.36
C ALA A 81 1.26 -16.66 -10.25
N ARG A 82 0.18 -17.44 -10.33
CA ARG A 82 -0.80 -17.55 -9.23
C ARG A 82 -0.26 -18.33 -8.03
N LEU A 83 0.75 -19.19 -8.21
CA LEU A 83 1.43 -19.85 -7.08
C LEU A 83 2.09 -18.84 -6.14
N MET A 84 2.46 -17.66 -6.65
CA MET A 84 3.03 -16.58 -5.85
C MET A 84 2.07 -16.06 -4.76
N ARG A 85 0.77 -16.37 -4.85
CA ARG A 85 -0.21 -16.05 -3.78
C ARG A 85 -0.12 -16.96 -2.58
N PHE A 86 0.30 -18.21 -2.78
CA PHE A 86 0.48 -19.15 -1.69
C PHE A 86 1.77 -18.91 -0.93
N PHE A 87 2.71 -18.16 -1.52
CA PHE A 87 4.01 -17.82 -0.93
C PHE A 87 4.11 -16.31 -0.71
N PRO A 88 3.65 -15.78 0.45
CA PRO A 88 3.68 -14.35 0.75
C PRO A 88 5.10 -13.77 0.70
N GLU A 89 6.13 -14.56 1.04
CA GLU A 89 7.54 -14.16 0.96
C GLU A 89 7.97 -13.77 -0.46
N LEU A 90 7.58 -14.56 -1.46
CA LEU A 90 7.89 -14.27 -2.87
C LEU A 90 7.20 -12.99 -3.33
N MET A 91 5.97 -12.74 -2.86
CA MET A 91 5.25 -11.52 -3.18
C MET A 91 5.92 -10.28 -2.60
N THR A 92 6.46 -10.37 -1.38
CA THR A 92 7.22 -9.27 -0.76
C THR A 92 8.48 -8.95 -1.57
N LEU A 93 9.24 -9.95 -2.01
CA LEU A 93 10.40 -9.76 -2.88
C LEU A 93 10.04 -9.10 -4.21
N VAL A 94 8.98 -9.57 -4.87
CA VAL A 94 8.52 -8.98 -6.14
C VAL A 94 8.07 -7.54 -5.95
N LYS A 95 7.31 -7.23 -4.89
CA LYS A 95 6.91 -5.86 -4.57
C LYS A 95 8.11 -4.96 -4.31
N GLY A 96 9.14 -5.44 -3.61
CA GLY A 96 10.40 -4.73 -3.41
C GLY A 96 11.11 -4.44 -4.73
N MET A 97 11.20 -5.45 -5.62
CA MET A 97 11.79 -5.29 -6.94
C MET A 97 11.04 -4.28 -7.81
N VAL A 98 9.71 -4.29 -7.80
CA VAL A 98 8.88 -3.33 -8.56
C VAL A 98 9.09 -1.90 -8.04
N ARG A 99 9.19 -1.71 -6.72
CA ARG A 99 9.51 -0.39 -6.13
C ARG A 99 10.90 0.09 -6.56
N ALA A 100 11.91 -0.80 -6.54
CA ALA A 100 13.25 -0.47 -7.01
C ALA A 100 13.31 -0.19 -8.52
N MET A 101 12.49 -0.87 -9.34
CA MET A 101 12.47 -0.64 -10.79
C MET A 101 12.02 0.78 -11.17
N GLN A 102 11.18 1.43 -10.35
CA GLN A 102 10.64 2.75 -10.67
C GLN A 102 11.74 3.79 -10.90
N SER A 103 12.77 3.82 -10.05
CA SER A 103 13.91 4.74 -10.20
C SER A 103 14.82 4.34 -11.35
N VAL A 104 15.03 3.03 -11.54
CA VAL A 104 15.87 2.45 -12.61
C VAL A 104 15.37 2.78 -14.02
N VAL A 105 14.06 2.83 -14.24
CA VAL A 105 13.48 3.08 -15.58
C VAL A 105 13.95 4.40 -16.17
N PHE A 106 14.06 5.47 -15.37
CA PHE A 106 14.51 6.78 -15.87
C PHE A 106 15.97 6.76 -16.31
N ILE A 107 16.82 6.01 -15.60
CA ILE A 107 18.24 5.89 -15.93
C ILE A 107 18.43 5.01 -17.17
N LEU A 108 17.66 3.92 -17.29
CA LEU A 108 17.63 3.11 -18.50
C LEU A 108 17.14 3.90 -19.72
N LEU A 109 16.14 4.76 -19.56
CA LEU A 109 15.68 5.64 -20.63
C LEU A 109 16.79 6.60 -21.08
N PHE A 110 17.50 7.21 -20.13
CA PHE A 110 18.65 8.05 -20.43
C PHE A 110 19.76 7.28 -21.18
N MET A 111 20.06 6.06 -20.74
CA MET A 111 21.01 5.17 -21.41
C MET A 111 20.59 4.81 -22.85
N VAL A 112 19.29 4.62 -23.11
CA VAL A 112 18.77 4.40 -24.46
C VAL A 112 18.99 5.64 -25.34
N VAL A 113 18.77 6.84 -24.81
CA VAL A 113 19.01 8.10 -25.54
C VAL A 113 20.50 8.26 -25.90
N VAL A 114 21.41 8.00 -24.96
CA VAL A 114 22.85 8.04 -25.24
C VAL A 114 23.23 7.01 -26.30
N THR A 115 22.78 5.76 -26.15
CA THR A 115 22.99 4.70 -27.13
C THR A 115 22.45 5.08 -28.51
N TYR A 116 21.30 5.73 -28.59
CA TYR A 116 20.71 6.21 -29.85
C TYR A 116 21.59 7.24 -30.57
N VAL A 117 22.13 8.22 -29.83
CA VAL A 117 23.01 9.25 -30.41
C VAL A 117 24.28 8.61 -30.98
N PHE A 118 24.92 7.72 -30.24
CA PHE A 118 26.10 7.00 -30.73
C PHE A 118 25.75 6.05 -31.87
N ALA A 119 24.59 5.38 -31.83
CA ALA A 119 24.16 4.51 -32.92
C ALA A 119 24.06 5.27 -34.24
N ILE A 120 23.49 6.49 -34.26
CA ILE A 120 23.46 7.32 -35.47
C ILE A 120 24.87 7.59 -36.00
N VAL A 121 25.83 7.93 -35.13
CA VAL A 121 27.21 8.20 -35.53
C VAL A 121 27.85 6.95 -36.17
N PHE A 122 27.71 5.78 -35.53
CA PHE A 122 28.29 4.53 -36.02
C PHE A 122 27.59 4.04 -37.31
N THR A 123 26.25 4.09 -37.39
CA THR A 123 25.51 3.73 -38.62
C THR A 123 25.83 4.69 -39.76
N THR A 124 26.03 5.99 -39.50
CA THR A 124 26.38 6.94 -40.57
C THR A 124 27.79 6.67 -41.12
N ARG A 125 28.68 6.10 -40.31
CA ARG A 125 30.09 5.88 -40.66
C ARG A 125 30.37 4.50 -41.23
N PHE A 126 29.82 3.47 -40.60
CA PHE A 126 30.03 2.07 -40.96
C PHE A 126 28.82 1.44 -41.65
N GLY A 127 27.67 2.13 -41.66
CA GLY A 127 26.45 1.60 -42.24
C GLY A 127 26.49 1.48 -43.75
N THR A 128 25.87 0.41 -44.21
CA THR A 128 25.78 0.07 -45.63
C THR A 128 24.55 0.77 -46.20
N ILE A 129 24.65 2.08 -46.46
CA ILE A 129 23.56 2.85 -47.09
C ILE A 129 23.48 2.55 -48.61
N GLY A 130 24.41 1.79 -49.17
CA GLY A 130 24.47 1.46 -50.60
C GLY A 130 24.45 -0.03 -50.89
N PHE A 131 23.77 -0.42 -51.98
CA PHE A 131 23.65 -1.77 -52.54
C PHE A 131 24.99 -2.42 -52.99
N PHE A 132 26.13 -1.82 -52.62
CA PHE A 132 27.46 -2.25 -52.99
C PHE A 132 28.17 -2.79 -51.74
N PRO A 133 28.40 -4.11 -51.64
CA PRO A 133 29.27 -4.63 -50.60
C PRO A 133 30.64 -3.96 -50.75
N LYS A 134 31.15 -3.36 -49.66
CA LYS A 134 32.57 -3.02 -49.60
C LYS A 134 33.34 -4.34 -49.64
N ASP A 135 34.24 -4.50 -50.59
CA ASP A 135 35.06 -5.70 -50.83
C ASP A 135 36.13 -5.95 -49.73
N GLY A 136 35.84 -5.58 -48.48
CA GLY A 136 36.70 -5.76 -47.31
C GLY A 136 36.33 -7.01 -46.52
N ASN A 137 37.36 -7.67 -45.98
CA ASN A 137 37.21 -8.79 -45.03
C ASN A 137 36.74 -8.32 -43.63
N SER A 138 36.27 -7.07 -43.51
CA SER A 138 35.82 -6.46 -42.26
C SER A 138 34.35 -6.76 -42.00
N THR A 139 34.05 -7.24 -40.80
CA THR A 139 32.69 -7.63 -40.39
C THR A 139 31.86 -6.45 -39.88
N LEU A 140 32.46 -5.27 -39.76
CA LEU A 140 31.84 -4.02 -39.30
C LEU A 140 30.56 -3.60 -40.03
N PRO A 141 30.47 -3.67 -41.36
CA PRO A 141 29.24 -3.32 -42.07
C PRO A 141 28.06 -4.23 -41.72
N GLN A 142 28.31 -5.45 -41.21
CA GLN A 142 27.30 -6.38 -40.71
C GLN A 142 26.92 -6.10 -39.25
N LEU A 143 27.82 -5.48 -38.47
CA LEU A 143 27.56 -5.05 -37.10
C LEU A 143 26.77 -3.73 -37.01
N PHE A 144 26.95 -2.84 -37.99
CA PHE A 144 26.28 -1.53 -38.05
C PHE A 144 25.44 -1.29 -39.32
N PRO A 145 24.64 -2.26 -39.83
CA PRO A 145 23.94 -2.12 -41.11
C PRO A 145 22.83 -1.07 -41.08
N ASP A 146 22.01 -1.11 -40.04
CA ASP A 146 20.89 -0.21 -39.78
C ASP A 146 20.93 0.33 -38.35
N LEU A 147 20.12 1.35 -38.07
CA LEU A 147 20.09 2.02 -36.78
C LEU A 147 19.70 1.07 -35.63
N GLY A 148 18.75 0.17 -35.85
CA GLY A 148 18.28 -0.77 -34.83
C GLY A 148 19.35 -1.80 -34.47
N THR A 149 19.97 -2.40 -35.49
CA THR A 149 21.10 -3.32 -35.29
C THR A 149 22.29 -2.60 -34.64
N SER A 150 22.56 -1.36 -35.03
CA SER A 150 23.63 -0.55 -34.44
C SER A 150 23.39 -0.24 -32.96
N MET A 151 22.14 0.08 -32.57
CA MET A 151 21.78 0.24 -31.17
C MET A 151 21.96 -1.06 -30.38
N MET A 152 21.57 -2.21 -30.94
CA MET A 152 21.75 -3.52 -30.32
C MET A 152 23.23 -3.88 -30.16
N THR A 153 24.04 -3.63 -31.19
CA THR A 153 25.50 -3.82 -31.17
C THR A 153 26.15 -2.93 -30.11
N LEU A 154 25.82 -1.64 -30.03
CA LEU A 154 26.35 -0.75 -28.99
C LEU A 154 25.89 -1.14 -27.59
N PHE A 155 24.65 -1.62 -27.43
CA PHE A 155 24.17 -2.13 -26.16
C PHE A 155 24.92 -3.39 -25.74
N LEU A 156 25.08 -4.38 -26.63
CA LEU A 156 25.75 -5.63 -26.32
C LEU A 156 27.26 -5.46 -26.09
N TYR A 157 27.95 -4.83 -27.03
CA TYR A 157 29.40 -4.73 -26.99
C TYR A 157 29.88 -3.53 -26.16
N GLY A 158 29.10 -2.45 -26.04
CA GLY A 158 29.51 -1.24 -25.31
C GLY A 158 28.92 -1.14 -23.90
N VAL A 159 27.62 -1.37 -23.73
CA VAL A 159 26.96 -1.27 -22.42
C VAL A 159 27.19 -2.54 -21.59
N LEU A 160 26.97 -3.73 -22.16
CA LEU A 160 27.21 -5.01 -21.49
C LEU A 160 28.69 -5.44 -21.52
N ALA A 161 29.52 -4.73 -22.30
CA ALA A 161 30.94 -5.02 -22.47
C ALA A 161 31.22 -6.48 -22.90
N ASP A 162 30.30 -7.09 -23.65
CA ASP A 162 30.50 -8.43 -24.19
C ASP A 162 31.57 -8.39 -25.30
N ASN A 163 32.47 -9.37 -25.31
CA ASN A 163 33.53 -9.55 -26.30
C ASN A 163 34.18 -8.25 -26.86
N LEU A 164 34.70 -7.42 -25.94
CA LEU A 164 35.31 -6.11 -26.26
C LEU A 164 36.48 -6.19 -27.24
N THR A 165 37.30 -7.25 -27.14
CA THR A 165 38.48 -7.43 -28.00
C THR A 165 38.10 -7.53 -29.46
N TYR A 166 36.98 -8.21 -29.77
CA TYR A 166 36.50 -8.37 -31.13
C TYR A 166 36.04 -7.02 -31.72
N ILE A 167 35.14 -6.30 -31.03
CA ILE A 167 34.61 -5.04 -31.55
C ILE A 167 35.68 -3.95 -31.68
N LEU A 168 36.58 -3.83 -30.70
CA LEU A 168 37.65 -2.85 -30.72
C LEU A 168 38.67 -3.16 -31.81
N GLY A 169 38.99 -4.44 -32.01
CA GLY A 169 39.89 -4.89 -33.08
C GLY A 169 39.34 -4.57 -34.47
N GLU A 170 38.05 -4.80 -34.68
CA GLU A 170 37.39 -4.48 -35.96
C GLU A 170 37.30 -2.96 -36.17
N ILE A 171 36.95 -2.16 -35.15
CA ILE A 171 36.90 -0.68 -35.28
C ILE A 171 38.30 -0.10 -35.52
N GLN A 172 39.32 -0.66 -34.87
CA GLN A 172 40.71 -0.20 -35.00
C GLN A 172 41.24 -0.29 -36.43
N THR A 173 40.88 -1.35 -37.14
CA THR A 173 41.40 -1.61 -38.49
C THR A 173 40.79 -0.67 -39.54
N GLU A 174 39.61 -0.12 -39.28
CA GLU A 174 38.92 0.82 -40.18
C GLU A 174 39.17 2.30 -39.81
N ASP A 175 38.91 2.72 -38.56
CA ASP A 175 39.05 4.12 -38.14
C ASP A 175 39.40 4.28 -36.65
N LEU A 176 40.58 4.84 -36.40
CA LEU A 176 41.10 5.11 -35.05
C LEU A 176 40.25 6.15 -34.30
N LEU A 177 39.66 7.13 -34.99
CA LEU A 177 38.83 8.15 -34.34
C LEU A 177 37.52 7.54 -33.81
N MET A 178 36.94 6.60 -34.56
CA MET A 178 35.75 5.86 -34.12
C MET A 178 36.05 4.91 -32.97
N MET A 179 37.26 4.35 -32.88
CA MET A 179 37.69 3.60 -31.70
C MET A 179 37.64 4.49 -30.44
N TRP A 180 38.21 5.69 -30.49
CA TRP A 180 38.16 6.61 -29.35
C TRP A 180 36.73 7.04 -29.01
N ALA A 181 35.89 7.26 -30.02
CA ALA A 181 34.47 7.53 -29.80
C ALA A 181 33.75 6.35 -29.11
N PHE A 182 34.07 5.10 -29.49
CA PHE A 182 33.56 3.89 -28.84
C PHE A 182 34.05 3.78 -27.39
N MET A 183 35.33 4.06 -27.13
CA MET A 183 35.90 4.07 -25.78
C MET A 183 35.25 5.12 -24.88
N VAL A 184 35.01 6.34 -25.41
CA VAL A 184 34.28 7.39 -24.68
C VAL A 184 32.85 6.95 -24.40
N PHE A 185 32.15 6.37 -25.37
CA PHE A 185 30.83 5.79 -25.16
C PHE A 185 30.84 4.73 -24.07
N MET A 186 31.77 3.78 -24.11
CA MET A 186 31.92 2.71 -23.10
C MET A 186 32.13 3.28 -21.69
N VAL A 187 32.96 4.33 -21.55
CA VAL A 187 33.18 4.99 -20.26
C VAL A 187 31.90 5.68 -19.79
N ILE A 188 31.19 6.39 -20.67
CA ILE A 188 29.93 7.07 -20.34
C ILE A 188 28.86 6.05 -19.93
N SER A 189 28.68 4.96 -20.69
CA SER A 189 27.71 3.92 -20.38
C SER A 189 28.06 3.18 -19.09
N GLY A 190 29.33 2.85 -18.90
CA GLY A 190 29.83 2.23 -17.67
C GLY A 190 29.61 3.10 -16.44
N MET A 191 29.93 4.40 -16.52
CA MET A 191 29.66 5.35 -15.45
C MET A 191 28.16 5.50 -15.17
N THR A 192 27.32 5.49 -16.22
CA THR A 192 25.86 5.58 -16.08
C THR A 192 25.30 4.35 -15.36
N LEU A 193 25.75 3.14 -15.73
CA LEU A 193 25.35 1.90 -15.05
C LEU A 193 25.84 1.85 -13.60
N LEU A 194 27.06 2.30 -13.35
CA LEU A 194 27.61 2.35 -11.99
C LEU A 194 26.81 3.32 -11.11
N ASN A 195 26.52 4.53 -11.61
CA ASN A 195 25.72 5.52 -10.90
C ASN A 195 24.28 5.02 -10.67
N MET A 196 23.71 4.24 -11.60
CA MET A 196 22.43 3.56 -11.42
C MET A 196 22.48 2.55 -10.28
N LEU A 197 23.49 1.67 -10.28
CA LEU A 197 23.64 0.60 -9.31
C LEU A 197 23.87 1.16 -7.91
N ILE A 198 24.72 2.19 -7.78
CA ILE A 198 24.94 2.91 -6.52
C ILE A 198 23.62 3.55 -6.07
N GLY A 199 22.88 4.20 -6.97
CA GLY A 199 21.58 4.79 -6.64
C GLY A 199 20.58 3.78 -6.06
N VAL A 200 20.46 2.60 -6.69
CA VAL A 200 19.58 1.52 -6.21
C VAL A 200 20.07 0.96 -4.87
N LEU A 201 21.37 0.73 -4.71
CA LEU A 201 21.92 0.23 -3.45
C LEU A 201 21.72 1.22 -2.30
N CYS A 202 21.96 2.51 -2.55
CA CYS A 202 21.70 3.56 -1.57
C CYS A 202 20.21 3.60 -1.17
N GLN A 203 19.30 3.49 -2.14
CA GLN A 203 17.87 3.46 -1.87
C GLN A 203 17.47 2.27 -0.99
N VAL A 204 17.98 1.07 -1.29
CA VAL A 204 17.71 -0.14 -0.49
C VAL A 204 18.32 -0.02 0.91
N ILE A 205 19.52 0.55 1.04
CA ILE A 205 20.16 0.78 2.34
C ILE A 205 19.36 1.81 3.15
N GLU A 206 18.88 2.88 2.52
CA GLU A 206 18.08 3.89 3.19
C GLU A 206 16.76 3.29 3.69
N ASP A 207 16.03 2.55 2.84
CA ASP A 207 14.80 1.85 3.22
C ASP A 207 15.04 0.86 4.38
N SER A 208 16.09 0.04 4.28
CA SER A 208 16.47 -0.91 5.34
C SER A 208 16.88 -0.21 6.63
N SER A 209 17.64 0.89 6.55
CA SER A 209 18.09 1.64 7.71
C SER A 209 16.94 2.35 8.41
N ARG A 210 15.93 2.79 7.65
CA ARG A 210 14.72 3.40 8.18
C ARG A 210 13.88 2.36 8.91
N GLU A 211 13.67 1.19 8.31
CA GLU A 211 12.94 0.09 8.95
C GLU A 211 13.64 -0.35 10.25
N GLU A 212 14.97 -0.50 10.22
CA GLU A 212 15.76 -0.79 11.43
C GLU A 212 15.69 0.34 12.46
N ALA A 213 15.70 1.61 12.04
CA ALA A 213 15.60 2.76 12.95
C ALA A 213 14.23 2.83 13.64
N GLU A 214 13.14 2.61 12.90
CA GLU A 214 11.78 2.52 13.45
C GLU A 214 11.71 1.37 14.48
N MET A 215 12.22 0.18 14.13
CA MET A 215 12.32 -0.97 15.05
C MET A 215 13.16 -0.67 16.30
N ARG A 216 14.25 0.09 16.14
CA ARG A 216 15.12 0.50 17.25
C ARG A 216 14.42 1.44 18.22
N GLN A 217 13.65 2.41 17.72
CA GLN A 217 12.89 3.34 18.56
C GLN A 217 11.81 2.60 19.35
N LEU A 218 11.10 1.67 18.72
CA LEU A 218 10.11 0.83 19.39
C LEU A 218 10.75 -0.03 20.49
N ASN A 219 11.91 -0.63 20.20
CA ASN A 219 12.62 -1.43 21.20
C ASN A 219 13.15 -0.57 22.37
N GLU A 220 13.59 0.67 22.10
CA GLU A 220 13.98 1.63 23.14
C GLU A 220 12.80 1.98 24.06
N LEU A 221 11.60 2.20 23.50
CA LEU A 221 10.38 2.40 24.29
C LEU A 221 10.06 1.18 25.17
N LYS A 222 10.12 -0.04 24.59
CA LYS A 222 9.88 -1.28 25.33
C LYS A 222 10.82 -1.41 26.53
N VAL A 223 12.12 -1.15 26.32
CA VAL A 223 13.11 -1.17 27.41
C VAL A 223 12.79 -0.11 28.47
N CYS A 224 12.45 1.13 28.06
CA CYS A 224 12.11 2.20 29.01
C CYS A 224 10.86 1.88 29.84
N LEU A 225 9.84 1.25 29.25
CA LEU A 225 8.62 0.83 29.95
C LEU A 225 8.92 -0.28 30.97
N VAL A 226 9.72 -1.27 30.60
CA VAL A 226 10.14 -2.35 31.50
C VAL A 226 11.03 -1.83 32.64
N GLU A 227 11.96 -0.91 32.35
CA GLU A 227 12.77 -0.23 33.39
C GLU A 227 11.91 0.63 34.33
N ALA A 228 10.96 1.40 33.78
CA ALA A 228 10.06 2.22 34.59
C ALA A 228 9.18 1.35 35.49
N PHE A 229 8.73 0.20 34.99
CA PHE A 229 7.96 -0.77 35.75
C PHE A 229 8.78 -1.36 36.90
N THR A 230 9.96 -1.91 36.62
CA THR A 230 10.85 -2.48 37.66
C THR A 230 11.32 -1.48 38.71
N ALA A 231 11.34 -0.18 38.39
CA ALA A 231 11.68 0.87 39.35
C ALA A 231 10.50 1.30 40.25
N LEU A 232 9.26 1.03 39.84
CA LEU A 232 8.04 1.48 40.52
C LEU A 232 7.27 0.35 41.21
N ASP A 233 7.57 -0.91 40.87
CA ASP A 233 7.09 -2.12 41.54
C ASP A 233 7.77 -2.28 42.92
N GLU A 234 7.36 -1.44 43.88
CA GLU A 234 7.77 -1.53 45.29
C GLU A 234 7.08 -2.70 46.02
N SER A 235 5.92 -3.16 45.52
CA SER A 235 5.12 -4.23 46.10
C SER A 235 5.64 -5.63 45.77
N ASN A 236 6.44 -5.78 44.71
CA ASN A 236 7.00 -7.05 44.24
C ASN A 236 5.91 -8.10 43.96
N ASP A 237 4.68 -7.63 43.68
CA ASP A 237 3.51 -8.47 43.44
C ASP A 237 3.43 -8.92 41.98
N GLY A 238 4.30 -8.36 41.12
CA GLY A 238 4.40 -8.71 39.71
C GLY A 238 3.17 -8.28 38.91
N THR A 239 2.38 -7.33 39.42
CA THR A 239 1.17 -6.80 38.79
C THR A 239 1.21 -5.27 38.68
N ILE A 240 0.67 -4.69 37.60
CA ILE A 240 0.54 -3.24 37.42
C ILE A 240 -0.87 -2.84 37.80
N SER A 241 -1.00 -1.98 38.80
CA SER A 241 -2.24 -1.29 39.12
C SER A 241 -2.40 0.01 38.32
N GLU A 242 -3.63 0.51 38.21
CA GLU A 242 -3.94 1.78 37.54
C GLU A 242 -3.19 2.98 38.17
N ASP A 243 -2.96 2.93 39.49
CA ASP A 243 -2.23 3.96 40.24
C ASP A 243 -0.71 3.93 39.97
N GLU A 244 -0.14 2.75 39.73
CA GLU A 244 1.27 2.61 39.33
C GLU A 244 1.50 3.02 37.89
N TRP A 245 0.53 2.73 37.01
CA TRP A 245 0.54 3.23 35.65
C TRP A 245 0.59 4.76 35.59
N ALA A 246 -0.18 5.45 36.44
CA ALA A 246 -0.13 6.91 36.53
C ALA A 246 1.29 7.42 36.87
N LYS A 247 2.05 6.70 37.70
CA LYS A 247 3.45 7.02 38.01
C LYS A 247 4.37 6.75 36.82
N ILE A 248 4.20 5.63 36.11
CA ILE A 248 4.96 5.30 34.89
C ILE A 248 4.71 6.35 33.79
N ALA A 249 3.46 6.79 33.64
CA ALA A 249 3.05 7.80 32.67
C ALA A 249 3.69 9.18 32.94
N THR A 250 4.01 9.50 34.19
CA THR A 250 4.76 10.70 34.57
C THR A 250 6.28 10.57 34.44
N ASN A 251 6.81 9.39 34.13
CA ASN A 251 8.24 9.17 34.01
C ASN A 251 8.80 9.88 32.76
N LYS A 252 9.75 10.79 32.97
CA LYS A 252 10.40 11.57 31.90
C LYS A 252 11.08 10.70 30.84
N ARG A 253 11.57 9.50 31.19
CA ARG A 253 12.17 8.58 30.21
C ARG A 253 11.14 8.02 29.23
N VAL A 254 9.98 7.61 29.74
CA VAL A 254 8.88 7.08 28.93
C VAL A 254 8.30 8.19 28.04
N GLN A 255 8.09 9.38 28.59
CA GLN A 255 7.66 10.54 27.81
C GLN A 255 8.69 10.93 26.73
N ALA A 256 10.00 10.88 27.04
CA ALA A 256 11.05 11.14 26.06
C ALA A 256 11.11 10.07 24.95
N ALA A 257 10.88 8.79 25.27
CA ALA A 257 10.79 7.73 24.29
C ALA A 257 9.56 7.87 23.37
N LEU A 258 8.42 8.30 23.92
CA LEU A 258 7.21 8.60 23.14
C LEU A 258 7.39 9.84 22.24
N LEU A 259 8.06 10.88 22.72
CA LEU A 259 8.43 12.05 21.91
C LEU A 259 9.32 11.65 20.72
N LYS A 260 10.29 10.76 20.93
CA LYS A 260 11.15 10.23 19.85
C LYS A 260 10.38 9.43 18.79
N LEU A 261 9.27 8.80 19.18
CA LEU A 261 8.36 8.09 18.27
C LEU A 261 7.40 9.02 17.50
N GLY A 262 7.55 10.33 17.66
CA GLY A 262 6.75 11.33 16.94
C GLY A 262 5.42 11.68 17.60
N VAL A 263 5.23 11.33 18.87
CA VAL A 263 4.07 11.82 19.63
C VAL A 263 4.28 13.30 19.94
N GLU A 264 3.39 14.16 19.45
CA GLU A 264 3.41 15.59 19.80
C GLU A 264 3.16 15.79 21.31
N GLU A 265 3.85 16.75 21.92
CA GLU A 265 3.73 17.05 23.36
C GLU A 265 2.30 17.41 23.76
N SER A 266 1.55 18.07 22.88
CA SER A 266 0.13 18.41 23.04
C SER A 266 -0.79 17.18 23.14
N MET A 267 -0.39 16.06 22.53
CA MET A 267 -1.15 14.82 22.46
C MET A 267 -0.64 13.76 23.43
N MET A 268 0.42 14.05 24.19
CA MET A 268 1.08 13.10 25.09
C MET A 268 0.12 12.55 26.15
N GLU A 269 -0.66 13.43 26.79
CA GLU A 269 -1.64 13.04 27.81
C GLU A 269 -2.75 12.16 27.22
N GLU A 270 -3.24 12.50 26.03
CA GLU A 270 -4.26 11.72 25.34
C GLU A 270 -3.74 10.34 24.93
N ARG A 271 -2.48 10.24 24.47
CA ARG A 271 -1.84 8.97 24.09
C ARG A 271 -1.58 8.08 25.29
N LEU A 272 -1.11 8.64 26.41
CA LEU A 272 -0.92 7.90 27.66
C LEU A 272 -2.25 7.41 28.24
N ARG A 273 -3.32 8.22 28.14
CA ARG A 273 -4.67 7.82 28.56
C ARG A 273 -5.22 6.69 27.67
N GLN A 274 -4.99 6.76 26.36
CA GLN A 274 -5.42 5.70 25.44
C GLN A 274 -4.68 4.39 25.71
N MET A 275 -3.39 4.45 26.02
CA MET A 275 -2.60 3.27 26.42
C MET A 275 -3.09 2.69 27.76
N GLN A 276 -3.47 3.55 28.71
CA GLN A 276 -4.13 3.12 29.95
C GLN A 276 -5.45 2.40 29.65
N GLU A 277 -6.29 2.96 28.78
CA GLU A 277 -7.57 2.36 28.38
C GLU A 277 -7.39 1.06 27.58
N SER A 278 -6.29 0.87 26.85
CA SER A 278 -6.02 -0.40 26.15
C SER A 278 -5.49 -1.47 27.10
N LEU A 279 -4.64 -1.11 28.06
CA LEU A 279 -4.06 -2.02 29.04
C LEU A 279 -5.11 -2.45 30.09
N PHE A 280 -5.84 -1.48 30.67
CA PHE A 280 -6.82 -1.70 31.74
C PHE A 280 -8.27 -1.71 31.25
N GLY A 281 -8.47 -1.60 29.94
CA GLY A 281 -9.80 -1.65 29.32
C GLY A 281 -10.53 -2.94 29.64
N ARG A 282 -11.83 -2.83 29.90
CA ARG A 282 -12.70 -3.94 30.30
C ARG A 282 -12.58 -5.13 29.32
N ARG A 283 -11.88 -6.19 29.77
CA ARG A 283 -11.75 -7.45 29.03
C ARG A 283 -13.09 -8.18 28.99
N THR A 284 -13.81 -8.12 27.88
CA THR A 284 -14.97 -8.99 27.66
C THR A 284 -14.50 -10.32 27.09
N GLY A 285 -14.30 -11.32 27.94
CA GLY A 285 -14.01 -12.68 27.50
C GLY A 285 -15.22 -13.32 26.76
N PRO A 286 -15.02 -14.41 25.99
CA PRO A 286 -16.08 -15.09 25.21
C PRO A 286 -17.16 -15.82 26.06
N GLY A 287 -17.36 -15.41 27.31
CA GLY A 287 -18.21 -16.10 28.28
C GLY A 287 -19.08 -15.20 29.16
N GLY A 288 -19.13 -13.88 28.93
CA GLY A 288 -20.03 -12.99 29.65
C GLY A 288 -19.81 -12.90 31.17
N GLN A 289 -18.65 -13.30 31.67
CA GLN A 289 -18.19 -12.96 33.01
C GLN A 289 -17.41 -11.65 32.91
N ASP A 290 -18.01 -10.59 33.46
CA ASP A 290 -17.31 -9.34 33.74
C ASP A 290 -16.26 -9.64 34.83
N GLN A 291 -14.98 -9.74 34.45
CA GLN A 291 -13.89 -9.64 35.42
C GLN A 291 -13.75 -8.16 35.78
N ASP A 292 -13.89 -7.86 37.07
CA ASP A 292 -13.72 -6.52 37.61
C ASP A 292 -12.34 -5.97 37.24
N ALA A 293 -12.32 -4.69 36.89
CA ALA A 293 -11.13 -3.91 36.52
C ALA A 293 -10.14 -3.67 37.68
N GLY A 294 -10.17 -4.52 38.71
CA GLY A 294 -9.45 -4.34 39.97
C GLY A 294 -8.24 -5.24 40.18
N ASP A 295 -8.11 -6.34 39.43
CA ASP A 295 -6.89 -7.16 39.46
C ASP A 295 -5.90 -6.57 38.46
N GLY A 296 -4.76 -6.09 38.98
CA GLY A 296 -3.69 -5.51 38.18
C GLY A 296 -3.18 -6.46 37.09
N LEU A 297 -2.50 -5.90 36.10
CA LEU A 297 -2.01 -6.64 34.95
C LEU A 297 -0.69 -7.33 35.31
N SER A 298 -0.58 -8.66 35.21
CA SER A 298 0.69 -9.34 35.51
C SER A 298 1.82 -8.88 34.59
N PHE A 299 3.08 -8.92 35.06
CA PHE A 299 4.24 -8.44 34.30
C PHE A 299 4.36 -9.11 32.92
N ASP A 300 4.25 -10.43 32.86
CA ASP A 300 4.29 -11.17 31.60
C ASP A 300 3.12 -10.78 30.69
N GLU A 301 1.93 -10.56 31.25
CA GLU A 301 0.76 -10.12 30.48
C GLU A 301 0.87 -8.66 30.04
N PHE A 302 1.57 -7.81 30.79
CA PHE A 302 1.82 -6.42 30.43
C PHE A 302 2.85 -6.34 29.32
N VAL A 303 3.95 -7.08 29.46
CA VAL A 303 4.96 -7.19 28.41
C VAL A 303 4.34 -7.80 27.17
N GLU A 304 3.53 -8.85 27.31
CA GLU A 304 2.80 -9.46 26.20
C GLU A 304 1.81 -8.46 25.59
N GLN A 305 1.02 -7.71 26.35
CA GLN A 305 0.09 -6.71 25.80
C GLN A 305 0.80 -5.48 25.20
N VAL A 306 1.94 -5.06 25.73
CA VAL A 306 2.79 -4.01 25.13
C VAL A 306 3.50 -4.51 23.87
N ILE A 307 3.75 -5.83 23.77
CA ILE A 307 4.24 -6.48 22.54
C ILE A 307 3.10 -6.72 21.54
N ASP A 308 1.89 -7.06 22.00
CA ASP A 308 0.70 -7.38 21.21
C ASP A 308 -0.12 -6.14 20.83
N LEU A 309 0.15 -5.01 21.47
CA LEU A 309 0.25 -3.69 20.83
C LEU A 309 1.27 -3.81 19.69
N ARG A 310 0.90 -4.54 18.64
CA ARG A 310 1.73 -4.81 17.46
C ARG A 310 1.90 -3.52 16.69
N MET A 311 2.94 -2.79 17.09
CA MET A 311 3.43 -1.58 16.44
C MET A 311 4.03 -1.89 15.05
N ASP A 312 4.21 -3.18 14.74
CA ASP A 312 5.01 -3.70 13.62
C ASP A 312 4.20 -3.95 12.31
N THR A 313 2.93 -3.51 12.21
CA THR A 313 2.17 -3.59 10.94
C THR A 313 1.98 -2.22 10.29
N PRO A 314 2.21 -2.07 8.96
CA PRO A 314 2.20 -0.79 8.24
C PRO A 314 0.81 -0.14 8.05
N ALA A 315 -0.15 -0.48 8.91
CA ALA A 315 -1.33 0.31 9.19
C ALA A 315 -1.57 0.13 10.70
N GLY A 316 -1.30 1.18 11.48
CA GLY A 316 -1.14 1.06 12.93
C GLY A 316 -2.33 0.34 13.56
N ALA A 317 -2.10 -0.84 14.14
CA ALA A 317 -3.08 -1.50 14.98
C ALA A 317 -3.48 -0.56 16.12
N LEU A 318 -2.51 0.24 16.62
CA LEU A 318 -2.74 1.36 17.50
C LEU A 318 -3.64 2.43 16.87
N ASP A 319 -3.44 2.86 15.62
CA ASP A 319 -4.35 3.84 14.98
C ASP A 319 -5.76 3.28 14.78
N VAL A 320 -5.91 1.99 14.48
CA VAL A 320 -7.21 1.31 14.32
C VAL A 320 -7.89 1.11 15.67
N GLU A 321 -7.15 0.75 16.70
CA GLU A 321 -7.62 0.58 18.06
C GLU A 321 -7.94 1.93 18.71
N MET A 322 -7.13 2.95 18.44
CA MET A 322 -7.41 4.34 18.74
C MET A 322 -8.66 4.84 18.02
N LEU A 323 -8.81 4.57 16.72
CA LEU A 323 -10.02 4.92 15.97
C LEU A 323 -11.25 4.24 16.60
N LYS A 324 -11.12 2.98 17.01
CA LYS A 324 -12.17 2.21 17.68
C LYS A 324 -12.51 2.79 19.06
N ALA A 325 -11.50 3.20 19.83
CA ALA A 325 -11.66 3.85 21.12
C ALA A 325 -12.33 5.23 20.98
N THR A 326 -11.87 6.07 20.04
CA THR A 326 -12.49 7.37 19.71
C THR A 326 -13.94 7.19 19.28
N THR A 327 -14.21 6.25 18.37
CA THR A 327 -15.58 5.96 17.90
C THR A 327 -16.48 5.49 19.05
N SER A 328 -15.96 4.67 19.97
CA SER A 328 -16.69 4.21 21.16
C SER A 328 -16.99 5.34 22.15
N SER A 329 -16.04 6.25 22.36
CA SER A 329 -16.19 7.42 23.21
C SER A 329 -17.20 8.43 22.64
N GLU A 330 -17.14 8.70 21.34
CA GLU A 330 -18.12 9.52 20.62
C GLU A 330 -19.52 8.91 20.71
N HIS A 331 -19.66 7.60 20.51
CA HIS A 331 -20.92 6.89 20.68
C HIS A 331 -21.52 7.06 22.09
N LYS A 332 -20.70 6.98 23.15
CA LYS A 332 -21.15 7.20 24.54
C LYS A 332 -21.61 8.64 24.76
N THR A 333 -20.90 9.61 24.20
CA THR A 333 -21.22 11.03 24.33
C THR A 333 -22.49 11.39 23.57
N LEU A 334 -22.64 10.87 22.35
CA LEU A 334 -23.82 11.03 21.52
C LEU A 334 -25.04 10.40 22.18
N ARG A 335 -24.91 9.21 22.78
CA ARG A 335 -25.97 8.55 23.56
C ARG A 335 -26.41 9.38 24.78
N ARG A 336 -25.46 9.99 25.50
CA ARG A 336 -25.78 10.90 26.63
C ARG A 336 -26.55 12.13 26.16
N ARG A 337 -26.14 12.73 25.03
CA ARG A 337 -26.85 13.89 24.44
C ARG A 337 -28.25 13.52 23.94
N LEU A 338 -28.40 12.35 23.30
CA LEU A 338 -29.71 11.83 22.87
C LEU A 338 -30.63 11.59 24.07
N MET A 339 -30.13 11.00 25.16
CA MET A 339 -30.92 10.83 26.38
C MET A 339 -31.32 12.16 27.02
N TYR A 340 -30.46 13.17 26.97
CA TYR A 340 -30.78 14.51 27.45
C TYR A 340 -31.89 15.15 26.60
N VAL A 341 -31.75 15.14 25.27
CA VAL A 341 -32.77 15.65 24.35
C VAL A 341 -34.09 14.90 24.49
N GLU A 342 -34.05 13.57 24.61
CA GLU A 342 -35.22 12.73 24.86
C GLU A 342 -35.87 13.08 26.21
N SER A 343 -35.08 13.32 27.25
CA SER A 343 -35.60 13.73 28.56
C SER A 343 -36.26 15.10 28.53
N GLU A 344 -35.74 16.03 27.72
CA GLU A 344 -36.26 17.39 27.62
C GLU A 344 -37.51 17.45 26.74
N LEU A 345 -37.53 16.70 25.63
CA LEU A 345 -38.73 16.48 24.81
C LEU A 345 -39.85 15.85 25.64
N ARG A 346 -39.53 14.85 26.49
CA ARG A 346 -40.51 14.23 27.40
C ARG A 346 -41.06 15.21 28.42
N LYS A 347 -40.23 16.13 28.95
CA LYS A 347 -40.70 17.20 29.85
C LYS A 347 -41.64 18.17 29.14
N MET A 348 -41.32 18.58 27.91
CA MET A 348 -42.19 19.48 27.14
C MET A 348 -43.53 18.81 26.77
N LEU A 349 -43.51 17.52 26.41
CA LEU A 349 -44.71 16.76 26.07
C LEU A 349 -45.51 16.29 27.30
N GLY A 350 -44.95 16.36 28.51
CA GLY A 350 -45.63 15.99 29.76
C GLY A 350 -45.92 14.49 29.90
N VAL A 351 -45.09 13.62 29.30
CA VAL A 351 -45.29 12.17 29.27
C VAL A 351 -44.57 11.50 30.47
N PRO A 352 -45.24 10.62 31.25
CA PRO A 352 -44.62 9.98 32.42
C PRO A 352 -43.49 8.99 32.07
N LYS A 353 -42.51 8.84 32.96
CA LYS A 353 -41.24 8.08 32.80
C LYS A 353 -41.41 6.61 32.37
N THR A 354 -42.58 6.01 32.52
CA THR A 354 -42.85 4.58 32.28
C THR A 354 -43.46 4.28 30.90
N ALA A 355 -43.72 5.29 30.07
CA ALA A 355 -44.29 5.08 28.74
C ALA A 355 -43.22 4.66 27.73
N ASN A 356 -43.45 3.51 27.09
CA ASN A 356 -42.59 2.96 26.06
C ASN A 356 -42.68 3.81 24.79
N LEU A 357 -41.62 4.56 24.41
CA LEU A 357 -41.63 5.45 23.23
C LEU A 357 -42.00 4.76 21.90
N LYS A 358 -41.98 3.43 21.85
CA LYS A 358 -42.46 2.67 20.68
C LYS A 358 -43.95 2.86 20.38
N THR A 359 -44.78 3.24 21.36
CA THR A 359 -46.20 3.55 21.10
C THR A 359 -46.43 4.96 20.55
N LEU A 360 -45.42 5.84 20.54
CA LEU A 360 -45.48 7.14 19.86
C LEU A 360 -45.11 7.04 18.37
N SER A 361 -44.35 6.01 17.97
CA SER A 361 -44.05 5.71 16.56
C SER A 361 -45.29 5.24 15.77
N SER A 362 -46.38 4.87 16.43
CA SER A 362 -47.62 4.43 15.79
C SER A 362 -48.68 5.53 15.66
N MET A 363 -48.42 6.76 16.11
CA MET A 363 -49.34 7.88 15.90
C MET A 363 -48.94 8.64 14.64
N HIS A 364 -49.81 8.54 13.63
CA HIS A 364 -49.65 9.08 12.30
C HIS A 364 -49.89 10.61 12.32
N SER A 365 -48.97 11.37 11.70
CA SER A 365 -48.98 12.82 11.45
C SER A 365 -48.28 13.74 12.48
N MET A 366 -47.32 14.53 11.97
CA MET A 366 -46.64 15.63 12.69
C MET A 366 -47.60 16.77 13.10
N GLU A 367 -48.80 16.83 12.51
CA GLU A 367 -49.78 17.89 12.78
C GLU A 367 -50.46 17.76 14.15
N GLU A 368 -50.66 16.54 14.65
CA GLU A 368 -51.21 16.32 16.01
C GLU A 368 -50.20 16.71 17.10
N LEU A 369 -48.90 16.44 16.90
CA LEU A 369 -47.86 16.79 17.86
C LEU A 369 -47.69 18.30 18.00
N VAL A 370 -47.78 19.06 16.90
CA VAL A 370 -47.73 20.53 16.91
C VAL A 370 -48.95 21.11 17.62
N ASN A 371 -50.15 20.55 17.39
CA ASN A 371 -51.36 21.01 18.06
C ASN A 371 -51.35 20.74 19.58
N VAL A 372 -50.83 19.59 20.03
CA VAL A 372 -50.69 19.29 21.47
C VAL A 372 -49.69 20.23 22.15
N VAL A 373 -48.55 20.53 21.50
CA VAL A 373 -47.55 21.48 22.02
C VAL A 373 -48.08 22.93 22.04
N SER A 374 -48.91 23.32 21.06
CA SER A 374 -49.49 24.68 21.00
C SER A 374 -50.60 24.95 22.04
N SER A 375 -51.18 23.89 22.62
CA SER A 375 -52.38 24.00 23.48
C SER A 375 -52.11 24.25 24.97
N LYS A 376 -50.85 24.42 25.40
CA LYS A 376 -50.51 24.72 26.81
C LYS A 376 -50.07 26.18 27.02
N PRO A 377 -50.59 26.87 28.06
CA PRO A 377 -50.45 28.33 28.23
C PRO A 377 -49.13 28.77 28.90
N ARG A 378 -47.98 28.17 28.52
CA ARG A 378 -46.66 28.54 29.08
C ARG A 378 -45.54 28.63 28.05
N VAL A 379 -45.86 28.97 26.81
CA VAL A 379 -44.85 29.19 25.74
C VAL A 379 -44.61 30.69 25.46
N THR A 380 -45.39 31.60 26.06
CA THR A 380 -45.26 33.04 25.79
C THR A 380 -44.11 33.74 26.50
N GLU A 381 -43.45 33.13 27.50
CA GLU A 381 -42.30 33.75 28.20
C GLU A 381 -40.93 33.35 27.64
N PHE A 382 -40.85 32.36 26.76
CA PHE A 382 -39.55 31.92 26.21
C PHE A 382 -39.06 32.77 25.04
N HIS A 383 -39.93 33.65 24.50
CA HIS A 383 -39.59 34.51 23.37
C HIS A 383 -38.79 35.76 23.77
N GLU A 384 -38.73 36.12 25.06
CA GLU A 384 -38.02 37.32 25.52
C GLU A 384 -36.61 37.08 26.08
N ASN A 385 -36.24 35.84 26.46
CA ASN A 385 -34.96 35.56 27.14
C ASN A 385 -34.08 34.48 26.46
N TRP A 386 -34.40 34.05 25.24
CA TRP A 386 -33.49 33.17 24.49
C TRP A 386 -32.42 34.00 23.78
N GLU A 387 -31.33 34.32 24.48
CA GLU A 387 -30.10 34.71 23.81
C GLU A 387 -29.49 33.48 23.13
N PHE A 388 -29.53 33.48 21.80
CA PHE A 388 -28.82 32.53 20.97
C PHE A 388 -27.32 32.58 21.34
N PRO A 389 -26.66 31.46 21.65
CA PRO A 389 -25.23 31.48 21.96
C PRO A 389 -24.45 32.02 20.75
N ARG A 390 -23.79 33.18 20.90
CA ARG A 390 -22.94 33.84 19.87
C ARG A 390 -21.79 32.97 19.33
N PHE A 391 -21.62 31.76 19.85
CA PHE A 391 -20.65 30.76 19.37
C PHE A 391 -20.93 30.25 17.94
N LEU A 392 -22.18 30.31 17.46
CA LEU A 392 -22.53 29.87 16.10
C LEU A 392 -22.27 30.91 15.00
N GLU A 393 -21.95 32.17 15.35
CA GLU A 393 -21.53 33.19 14.37
C GLU A 393 -20.03 33.12 14.05
N GLN A 394 -19.21 32.50 14.91
CA GLN A 394 -17.75 32.41 14.70
C GLN A 394 -17.29 31.18 13.89
N SER A 395 -18.16 30.18 13.68
CA SER A 395 -17.80 28.94 12.97
C SER A 395 -18.21 28.91 11.49
N PHE A 396 -18.97 29.90 11.03
CA PHE A 396 -19.35 30.08 9.62
C PHE A 396 -19.18 31.53 9.19
N GLY A 397 -17.93 32.00 9.14
CA GLY A 397 -17.57 33.21 8.41
C GLY A 397 -17.52 32.93 6.90
N PRO A 398 -18.00 33.85 6.04
CA PRO A 398 -17.92 33.70 4.59
C PRO A 398 -16.62 34.32 4.07
N GLU A 399 -15.67 33.49 3.66
CA GLU A 399 -14.63 33.86 2.68
C GLU A 399 -14.78 32.83 1.54
N ALA A 400 -15.20 33.21 0.33
CA ALA A 400 -14.50 34.03 -0.66
C ALA A 400 -13.21 33.36 -1.13
#